data_AF-A0A9N8Z5C9-F1
#
_entry.id   AF-A0A9N8Z5C9-F1
#
_cell.length_a   1.000
_cell.length_b   1.000
_cell.length_c   1.000
_cell.angle_alpha   90.00
_cell.angle_beta   90.00
_cell.angle_gamma   90.00
#
_symmetry.space_group_name_H-M   'P 1'
#
loop_
_entity.id
_entity.type
_entity.pdbx_description
1 polymer ?
#
loop_
_entity_poly.entity_id
_entity_poly.type
_entity_poly.pdbx_seq_one_letter_code
_entity_poly.pdbx_strand_id
1 'polypeptide(L)'
;MVKKSPHHKGLGHFCFCIGLRLGSILLTITWLLGGIASAVLFIKYPIYEMKKELTITLLMFSFSATIFAVYGLYALIIRKSDKSIRIYSNLSWVLMVLIWLILSLTMIASLTASYKTSLKDCRAFMIYKYPPKKIEGFCENRVKTSIIEVAVGTLTACLVNIYFSIMLRAYLARREHKARFKNRRDSLASTAVFTYSVKSDNLTNRSYSMDFESLLKKIKPKSLSSAPSQRSEEDAAAAYAEFVSLPSIAYKQNKRNTRHMHTSIDAVLETEEDITDYSA
;
A
#
# COMPACT_ATOMS: atom_id res chain seq x y z
N MET A 1 -5.29 -51.38 0.89
CA MET A 1 -6.46 -50.77 1.58
C MET A 1 -6.28 -49.26 1.61
N VAL A 2 -7.05 -48.53 0.80
CA VAL A 2 -6.99 -47.06 0.71
C VAL A 2 -7.95 -46.48 1.74
N LYS A 3 -7.41 -45.88 2.81
CA LYS A 3 -8.18 -45.16 3.83
C LYS A 3 -8.80 -43.92 3.19
N LYS A 4 -10.11 -43.96 2.89
CA LYS A 4 -10.89 -42.78 2.52
C LYS A 4 -11.02 -41.87 3.74
N SER A 5 -10.49 -40.65 3.62
CA SER A 5 -10.64 -39.61 4.64
C SER A 5 -12.12 -39.15 4.72
N PRO A 6 -12.67 -38.93 5.93
CA PRO A 6 -14.07 -38.55 6.10
C PRO A 6 -14.35 -37.17 5.51
N HIS A 7 -15.36 -37.10 4.64
CA HIS A 7 -15.98 -35.88 4.16
C HIS A 7 -16.54 -35.07 5.35
N HIS A 8 -15.84 -34.01 5.77
CA HIS A 8 -16.45 -32.95 6.56
C HIS A 8 -17.49 -32.23 5.69
N LYS A 9 -18.77 -32.47 5.99
CA LYS A 9 -19.90 -31.73 5.41
C LYS A 9 -19.84 -30.29 5.89
N GLY A 10 -19.81 -29.37 4.93
CA GLY A 10 -19.43 -28.00 5.12
C GLY A 10 -20.51 -27.14 5.76
N LEU A 11 -20.08 -26.34 6.73
CA LEU A 11 -20.47 -24.94 6.71
C LEU A 11 -19.77 -24.33 5.51
N GLY A 12 -20.55 -24.00 4.47
CA GLY A 12 -20.07 -23.18 3.37
C GLY A 12 -19.62 -21.86 3.96
N HIS A 13 -18.33 -21.73 4.22
CA HIS A 13 -17.70 -20.45 4.49
C HIS A 13 -17.97 -19.59 3.25
N PHE A 14 -18.97 -18.71 3.34
CA PHE A 14 -19.17 -17.62 2.41
C PHE A 14 -17.95 -16.70 2.56
N CYS A 15 -16.87 -17.06 1.88
CA CYS A 15 -15.74 -16.18 1.74
C CYS A 15 -16.20 -15.06 0.82
N PHE A 16 -16.59 -13.93 1.41
CA PHE A 16 -16.84 -12.69 0.69
C PHE A 16 -15.49 -12.23 0.12
N CYS A 17 -15.06 -12.87 -0.95
CA CYS A 17 -13.87 -12.54 -1.71
C CYS A 17 -14.15 -11.27 -2.50
N ILE A 18 -14.25 -10.13 -1.80
CA ILE A 18 -14.14 -8.85 -2.45
C ILE A 18 -12.80 -8.89 -3.17
N GLY A 19 -12.84 -8.87 -4.50
CA GLY A 19 -11.64 -8.90 -5.30
C GLY A 19 -10.71 -7.80 -4.81
N LEU A 20 -9.46 -8.14 -4.52
CA LEU A 20 -8.50 -7.24 -3.88
C LEU A 20 -8.40 -5.86 -4.59
N ARG A 21 -8.61 -5.87 -5.92
CA ARG A 21 -8.71 -4.68 -6.76
C ARG A 21 -9.95 -3.81 -6.47
N LEU A 22 -11.12 -4.43 -6.30
CA LEU A 22 -12.34 -3.70 -5.95
C LEU A 22 -12.23 -3.10 -4.55
N GLY A 23 -11.69 -3.86 -3.59
CA GLY A 23 -11.42 -3.37 -2.23
C GLY A 23 -10.50 -2.15 -2.23
N SER A 24 -9.43 -2.18 -3.03
CA SER A 24 -8.53 -1.02 -3.12
C SER A 24 -9.21 0.21 -3.73
N ILE A 25 -10.02 0.02 -4.78
CA ILE A 25 -10.76 1.13 -5.43
C ILE A 25 -11.77 1.75 -4.45
N LEU A 26 -12.57 0.93 -3.77
CA LEU A 26 -13.56 1.40 -2.81
C LEU A 26 -12.90 2.21 -1.70
N LEU A 27 -11.78 1.72 -1.15
CA LEU A 27 -11.11 2.47 -0.09
C LEU A 27 -10.50 3.78 -0.60
N THR A 28 -9.92 3.80 -1.80
CA THR A 28 -9.42 5.04 -2.41
C THR A 28 -10.55 6.07 -2.60
N ILE A 29 -11.75 5.62 -2.98
CA ILE A 29 -12.94 6.49 -3.09
C ILE A 29 -13.37 7.01 -1.72
N THR A 30 -13.43 6.15 -0.70
CA THR A 30 -13.73 6.57 0.68
C THR A 30 -12.75 7.63 1.18
N TRP A 31 -11.46 7.46 0.86
CA TRP A 31 -10.42 8.42 1.17
C TRP A 31 -10.59 9.75 0.44
N LEU A 32 -10.95 9.70 -0.84
CA LEU A 32 -11.23 10.89 -1.64
C LEU A 32 -12.39 11.69 -1.03
N LEU A 33 -13.50 11.01 -0.75
CA LEU A 33 -14.67 11.63 -0.14
C LEU A 33 -14.39 12.15 1.26
N GLY A 34 -13.63 11.40 2.07
CA GLY A 34 -13.21 11.80 3.40
C GLY A 34 -12.32 13.04 3.39
N GLY A 35 -11.36 13.12 2.47
CA GLY A 35 -10.49 14.29 2.29
C GLY A 35 -11.29 15.54 1.89
N ILE A 36 -12.21 15.42 0.92
CA ILE A 36 -13.08 16.51 0.48
C ILE A 36 -14.00 16.96 1.61
N ALA A 37 -14.68 16.02 2.28
CA ALA A 37 -15.58 16.33 3.38
C ALA A 37 -14.83 17.04 4.52
N SER A 38 -13.64 16.58 4.88
CA SER A 38 -12.81 17.20 5.91
C SER A 38 -12.38 18.61 5.51
N ALA A 39 -11.93 18.80 4.26
CA ALA A 39 -11.55 20.13 3.76
C ALA A 39 -12.73 21.11 3.80
N VAL A 40 -13.92 20.69 3.37
CA VAL A 40 -15.15 21.50 3.43
C VAL A 40 -15.52 21.84 4.87
N LEU A 41 -15.42 20.88 5.80
CA LEU A 41 -15.68 21.11 7.22
C LEU A 41 -14.71 22.13 7.82
N PHE A 42 -13.41 22.03 7.53
CA PHE A 42 -12.42 22.99 8.04
C PHE A 42 -12.57 24.40 7.46
N ILE A 43 -13.08 24.53 6.24
CA ILE A 43 -13.38 25.83 5.63
C ILE A 43 -14.66 26.43 6.22
N LYS A 44 -15.73 25.64 6.37
CA LYS A 44 -17.04 26.12 6.85
C LYS A 44 -17.06 26.37 8.35
N TYR A 45 -16.39 25.52 9.11
CA TYR A 45 -16.33 25.56 10.56
C TYR A 45 -14.85 25.64 10.95
N PRO A 46 -14.20 26.78 10.73
CA PRO A 46 -12.87 26.98 11.28
C PRO A 46 -13.01 26.78 12.79
N ILE A 47 -12.32 25.78 13.32
CA ILE A 47 -12.41 25.45 14.74
C ILE A 47 -11.72 26.60 15.47
N TYR A 48 -12.49 27.62 15.85
CA TYR A 48 -11.98 28.87 16.41
C TYR A 48 -11.21 28.64 17.73
N GLU A 49 -11.46 27.52 18.40
CA GLU A 49 -10.73 27.10 19.61
C GLU A 49 -9.42 26.36 19.31
N MET A 50 -9.24 25.81 18.11
CA MET A 50 -7.97 25.21 17.71
C MET A 50 -7.05 26.33 17.22
N LYS A 51 -5.76 26.25 17.56
CA LYS A 51 -4.74 27.17 17.04
C LYS A 51 -4.88 27.26 15.51
N LYS A 52 -4.98 28.48 14.97
CA LYS A 52 -5.12 28.77 13.52
C LYS A 52 -4.14 27.95 12.67
N GLU A 53 -2.93 27.76 13.18
CA GLU A 53 -1.87 26.95 12.59
C GLU A 53 -2.29 25.48 12.36
N LEU A 54 -2.91 24.85 13.36
CA LEU A 54 -3.34 23.45 13.27
C LEU A 54 -4.45 23.27 12.23
N THR A 55 -5.40 24.20 12.15
CA THR A 55 -6.45 24.17 11.13
C THR A 55 -5.87 24.30 9.72
N ILE A 56 -4.88 25.17 9.51
CA ILE A 56 -4.17 25.29 8.24
C ILE A 56 -3.43 23.99 7.91
N THR A 57 -2.72 23.39 8.87
CA THR A 57 -2.02 22.12 8.68
C THR A 57 -2.98 20.99 8.30
N LEU A 58 -4.12 20.87 9.00
CA LEU A 58 -5.16 19.88 8.71
C LEU A 58 -5.80 20.08 7.34
N LEU A 59 -6.01 21.33 6.93
CA LEU A 59 -6.53 21.68 5.61
C LEU A 59 -5.55 21.25 4.52
N MET A 60 -4.26 21.62 4.64
CA MET A 60 -3.21 21.25 3.70
C MET A 60 -3.05 19.73 3.60
N PHE A 61 -3.15 19.04 4.73
CA PHE A 61 -3.12 17.58 4.76
C PHE A 61 -4.33 16.98 4.04
N SER A 62 -5.54 17.50 4.26
CA SER A 62 -6.77 17.03 3.61
C SER A 62 -6.72 17.22 2.09
N PHE A 63 -6.19 18.35 1.61
CA PHE A 63 -5.95 18.58 0.19
C PHE A 63 -4.93 17.59 -0.39
N SER A 64 -3.80 17.39 0.31
CA SER A 64 -2.77 16.45 -0.12
C SER A 64 -3.33 15.03 -0.22
N ALA A 65 -4.06 14.58 0.81
CA ALA A 65 -4.74 13.28 0.83
C ALA A 65 -5.71 13.11 -0.35
N THR A 66 -6.45 14.16 -0.70
CA THR A 66 -7.36 14.17 -1.86
C THR A 66 -6.59 13.99 -3.17
N ILE A 67 -5.50 14.74 -3.38
CA ILE A 67 -4.65 14.62 -4.57
C ILE A 67 -4.06 13.20 -4.68
N PHE A 68 -3.57 12.63 -3.57
CA PHE A 68 -3.06 11.26 -3.54
C PHE A 68 -4.13 10.21 -3.81
N ALA A 69 -5.37 10.43 -3.34
CA ALA A 69 -6.49 9.55 -3.64
C ALA A 69 -6.85 9.59 -5.13
N VAL A 70 -6.89 10.78 -5.75
CA VAL A 70 -7.09 10.91 -7.20
C VAL A 70 -5.98 10.20 -7.97
N TYR A 71 -4.72 10.40 -7.59
CA TYR A 71 -3.59 9.71 -8.21
C TYR A 71 -3.68 8.18 -8.07
N GLY A 72 -4.05 7.69 -6.88
CA GLY A 72 -4.29 6.27 -6.64
C GLY A 72 -5.39 5.70 -7.51
N LEU A 73 -6.51 6.41 -7.62
CA LEU A 73 -7.64 6.01 -8.45
C LEU A 73 -7.27 5.97 -9.93
N TYR A 74 -6.54 6.99 -10.41
CA TYR A 74 -5.98 7.06 -11.76
C TYR A 74 -5.04 5.86 -12.04
N ALA A 75 -4.15 5.54 -11.10
CA ALA A 75 -3.25 4.40 -11.21
C ALA A 75 -3.98 3.04 -11.19
N LEU A 76 -5.09 2.91 -10.46
CA LEU A 76 -5.86 1.66 -10.36
C LEU A 76 -6.80 1.41 -11.55
N ILE A 77 -7.36 2.47 -12.12
CA ILE A 77 -8.34 2.39 -13.23
C ILE A 77 -7.63 2.43 -14.58
N ILE A 78 -6.85 3.47 -14.84
CA ILE A 78 -6.39 3.83 -16.19
C ILE A 78 -5.03 3.22 -16.48
N ARG A 79 -4.05 3.36 -15.57
CA ARG A 79 -2.69 2.87 -15.79
C ARG A 79 -2.50 1.45 -15.27
N LYS A 80 -2.57 0.46 -16.15
CA LYS A 80 -2.11 -0.91 -15.85
C LYS A 80 -0.58 -1.05 -15.71
N SER A 81 0.19 0.04 -15.57
CA SER A 81 1.65 -0.03 -15.44
C SER A 81 2.06 -0.49 -14.04
N ASP A 82 2.88 -1.54 -13.96
CA ASP A 82 3.41 -2.07 -12.69
C ASP A 82 4.23 -1.01 -11.92
N LYS A 83 4.93 -0.12 -12.64
CA LYS A 83 5.75 0.95 -12.05
C LYS A 83 4.88 1.94 -11.26
N SER A 84 3.74 2.36 -11.82
CA SER A 84 2.85 3.34 -11.18
C SER A 84 2.23 2.82 -9.89
N ILE A 85 1.84 1.54 -9.86
CA ILE A 85 1.25 0.94 -8.66
C ILE A 85 2.30 0.75 -7.58
N ARG A 86 3.55 0.42 -7.94
CA ARG A 86 4.66 0.34 -6.97
C ARG A 86 4.94 1.68 -6.31
N ILE A 87 4.99 2.76 -7.10
CA ILE A 87 5.16 4.13 -6.58
C ILE A 87 3.98 4.48 -5.66
N TYR A 88 2.75 4.22 -6.09
CA TYR A 88 1.55 4.47 -5.29
C TYR A 88 1.57 3.71 -3.96
N SER A 89 1.97 2.44 -3.94
CA SER A 89 2.03 1.67 -2.69
C SER A 89 3.08 2.17 -1.72
N ASN A 90 4.24 2.61 -2.22
CA ASN A 90 5.27 3.20 -1.38
C ASN A 90 4.82 4.55 -0.81
N LEU A 91 4.22 5.41 -1.65
CA LEU A 91 3.64 6.68 -1.22
C LEU A 91 2.53 6.47 -0.20
N SER A 92 1.60 5.54 -0.47
CA SER A 92 0.52 5.19 0.46
C SER A 92 1.08 4.75 1.81
N TRP A 93 2.13 3.93 1.86
CA TRP A 93 2.71 3.53 3.14
C TRP A 93 3.23 4.73 3.94
N VAL A 94 3.99 5.62 3.29
CA VAL A 94 4.55 6.81 3.97
C VAL A 94 3.45 7.78 4.40
N LEU A 95 2.48 8.07 3.54
CA LEU A 95 1.41 9.02 3.84
C LEU A 95 0.40 8.47 4.84
N MET A 96 -0.10 7.26 4.60
CA MET A 96 -1.18 6.67 5.40
C MET A 96 -0.71 6.20 6.77
N VAL A 97 0.54 5.72 6.88
CA VAL A 97 1.04 5.17 8.15
C VAL A 97 1.84 6.22 8.88
N LEU A 98 2.89 6.78 8.28
CA LEU A 98 3.80 7.66 9.00
C LEU A 98 3.16 9.03 9.26
N ILE A 99 2.68 9.70 8.21
CA ILE A 99 2.18 11.07 8.35
C ILE A 99 0.86 11.09 9.13
N TRP A 100 -0.07 10.18 8.82
CA TRP A 100 -1.31 10.06 9.58
C TRP A 100 -1.09 9.74 11.06
N LEU A 101 -0.13 8.86 11.39
CA LEU A 101 0.20 8.55 12.79
C LEU A 101 0.74 9.79 13.52
N ILE A 102 1.65 10.54 12.90
CA ILE A 102 2.18 11.77 13.49
C ILE A 102 1.04 12.78 13.69
N LEU A 103 0.19 12.98 12.67
CA LEU A 103 -0.97 13.88 12.75
C LEU A 103 -1.95 13.46 13.85
N SER A 104 -2.17 12.16 14.01
CA SER A 104 -3.02 11.58 15.05
C SER A 104 -2.47 11.86 16.45
N LEU A 105 -1.16 11.65 16.64
CA LEU A 105 -0.50 11.92 17.92
C LEU A 105 -0.51 13.42 18.26
N THR A 106 -0.22 14.29 17.28
CA THR A 106 -0.26 15.74 17.50
C THR A 106 -1.68 16.24 17.79
N MET A 107 -2.70 15.65 17.15
CA MET A 107 -4.11 15.97 17.43
C MET A 107 -4.53 15.53 18.84
N ILE A 108 -4.17 14.32 19.26
CA ILE A 108 -4.48 13.85 20.62
C ILE A 108 -3.74 14.69 21.67
N ALA A 109 -2.46 15.00 21.42
CA ALA A 109 -1.67 15.86 22.30
C ALA A 109 -2.25 17.27 22.40
N SER A 110 -2.69 17.87 21.28
CA SER A 110 -3.30 19.20 21.29
C SER A 110 -4.63 19.23 22.02
N LEU A 111 -5.49 18.21 21.83
CA LEU A 111 -6.75 18.07 22.57
C LEU A 111 -6.52 17.90 24.07
N THR A 112 -5.53 17.10 24.46
CA THR A 112 -5.19 16.89 25.87
C THR A 112 -4.62 18.16 26.50
N ALA A 113 -3.76 18.89 25.78
CA ALA A 113 -3.22 20.17 26.24
C ALA A 113 -4.32 21.25 26.40
N SER A 114 -5.31 21.25 25.50
CA SER A 114 -6.43 22.21 25.51
C SER A 114 -7.56 21.83 26.47
N TYR A 115 -7.48 20.70 27.17
CA TYR A 115 -8.54 20.18 28.04
C TYR A 115 -9.07 21.24 29.03
N LYS A 116 -8.17 21.97 29.71
CA LYS A 116 -8.55 23.00 30.68
C LYS A 116 -9.26 24.18 30.03
N THR A 117 -8.87 24.56 28.81
CA THR A 117 -9.47 25.65 28.05
C THR A 117 -10.87 25.25 27.59
N SER A 118 -11.02 24.07 26.97
CA SER A 118 -12.32 23.55 26.54
C SER A 118 -13.32 23.36 27.69
N LEU A 119 -12.84 23.03 28.90
CA LEU A 119 -13.69 23.01 30.10
C LEU A 119 -14.20 24.41 30.47
N LYS A 120 -13.36 25.44 30.38
CA LYS A 120 -13.75 26.83 30.66
C LYS A 120 -14.78 27.31 29.64
N ASP A 121 -14.55 27.03 28.36
CA ASP A 121 -15.44 27.44 27.27
C ASP A 121 -16.80 26.72 27.37
N CYS A 122 -16.80 25.42 27.70
CA CYS A 122 -18.04 24.68 27.98
C CYS A 122 -18.83 25.29 29.14
N ARG A 123 -18.15 25.64 30.25
CA ARG A 123 -18.79 26.29 31.39
C ARG A 123 -19.37 27.64 30.99
N ALA A 124 -18.61 28.48 30.28
CA ALA A 124 -19.03 29.80 29.82
C ALA A 124 -20.30 29.74 28.96
N PHE A 125 -20.39 28.77 28.04
CA PHE A 125 -21.55 28.60 27.18
C PHE A 125 -22.79 28.08 27.93
N MET A 126 -22.59 27.20 28.92
CA MET A 126 -23.69 26.54 29.64
C MET A 126 -24.28 27.38 30.78
N ILE A 127 -23.57 28.39 31.28
CA ILE A 127 -24.05 29.31 32.33
C ILE A 127 -25.38 29.97 31.93
N TYR A 128 -25.60 30.24 30.64
CA TYR A 128 -26.84 30.85 30.16
C TYR A 128 -28.03 29.88 30.09
N LYS A 129 -27.81 28.57 30.21
CA LYS A 129 -28.82 27.54 29.91
C LYS A 129 -29.20 26.65 31.09
N TYR A 130 -28.37 26.55 32.13
CA TYR A 130 -28.58 25.61 33.24
C TYR A 130 -28.17 26.17 34.61
N PRO A 131 -28.70 25.65 35.73
CA PRO A 131 -28.28 26.04 37.08
C PRO A 131 -26.87 25.51 37.43
N PRO A 132 -26.04 26.30 38.13
CA PRO A 132 -24.59 26.07 38.27
C PRO A 132 -24.21 24.72 38.90
N LYS A 133 -25.03 24.19 39.82
CA LYS A 133 -24.74 22.94 40.55
C LYS A 133 -24.71 21.68 39.65
N LYS A 134 -25.32 21.71 38.45
CA LYS A 134 -25.31 20.58 37.50
C LYS A 134 -24.32 20.74 36.34
N ILE A 135 -23.71 21.92 36.19
CA ILE A 135 -22.86 22.24 35.02
C ILE A 135 -21.49 21.56 35.12
N GLU A 136 -20.91 21.51 36.32
CA GLU A 136 -19.52 21.08 36.52
C GLU A 136 -19.30 19.61 36.09
N GLY A 137 -20.12 18.69 36.60
CA GLY A 137 -20.05 17.27 36.22
C GLY A 137 -20.44 17.01 34.77
N PHE A 138 -21.37 17.78 34.20
CA PHE A 138 -21.80 17.61 32.82
C PHE A 138 -20.72 18.02 31.81
N CYS A 139 -20.11 19.20 31.99
CA CYS A 139 -19.05 19.67 31.10
C CYS A 139 -17.81 18.79 31.18
N GLU A 140 -17.43 18.34 32.39
CA GLU A 140 -16.30 17.42 32.56
C GLU A 140 -16.53 16.10 31.81
N ASN A 141 -17.70 15.49 32.00
CA ASN A 141 -18.03 14.25 31.31
C ASN A 141 -18.08 14.46 29.78
N ARG A 142 -18.70 15.54 29.31
CA ARG A 142 -18.82 15.82 27.87
C ARG A 142 -17.46 16.01 27.18
N VAL A 143 -16.55 16.79 27.78
CA VAL A 143 -15.21 17.00 27.21
C VAL A 143 -14.41 15.70 27.25
N LYS A 144 -14.46 14.93 28.36
CA LYS A 144 -13.81 13.62 28.45
C LYS A 144 -14.35 12.64 27.39
N THR A 145 -15.66 12.52 27.26
CA THR A 145 -16.30 11.65 26.26
C THR A 145 -15.87 12.07 24.86
N SER A 146 -15.86 13.36 24.54
CA SER A 146 -15.42 13.84 23.22
C SER A 146 -13.95 13.51 22.92
N ILE A 147 -13.05 13.68 23.90
CA ILE A 147 -11.62 13.29 23.73
C ILE A 147 -11.50 11.78 23.52
N ILE A 148 -12.23 10.97 24.29
CA ILE A 148 -12.23 9.51 24.16
C ILE A 148 -12.77 9.09 22.79
N GLU A 149 -13.88 9.68 22.34
CA GLU A 149 -14.47 9.41 21.01
C GLU A 149 -13.49 9.73 19.89
N VAL A 150 -12.82 10.88 19.94
CA VAL A 150 -11.79 11.25 18.97
C VAL A 150 -10.61 10.28 19.03
N ALA A 151 -10.13 9.92 20.23
CA ALA A 151 -9.01 8.99 20.37
C ALA A 151 -9.35 7.59 19.82
N VAL A 152 -10.54 7.06 20.11
CA VAL A 152 -11.03 5.76 19.60
C VAL A 152 -11.25 5.81 18.10
N GLY A 153 -11.85 6.89 17.58
CA GLY A 153 -12.05 7.09 16.15
C GLY A 153 -10.73 7.15 15.40
N THR A 154 -9.76 7.92 15.90
CA THR A 154 -8.42 8.04 15.33
C THR A 154 -7.64 6.72 15.38
N LEU A 155 -7.72 5.98 16.48
CA LEU A 155 -7.11 4.65 16.60
C LEU A 155 -7.69 3.67 15.57
N THR A 156 -9.02 3.66 15.43
CA THR A 156 -9.71 2.81 14.45
C THR A 156 -9.30 3.18 13.03
N ALA A 157 -9.22 4.47 12.71
CA ALA A 157 -8.75 4.96 11.42
C ALA A 157 -7.30 4.54 11.14
N CYS A 158 -6.39 4.65 12.13
CA CYS A 158 -5.02 4.16 12.03
C CYS A 158 -4.96 2.67 11.69
N LEU A 159 -5.74 1.84 12.39
CA LEU A 159 -5.78 0.39 12.13
C LEU A 159 -6.28 0.07 10.72
N VAL A 160 -7.33 0.75 10.25
CA VAL A 160 -7.84 0.61 8.88
C VAL A 160 -6.78 1.02 7.85
N ASN A 161 -6.03 2.09 8.10
CA ASN A 161 -4.97 2.57 7.22
C ASN A 161 -3.76 1.62 7.16
N ILE A 162 -3.37 1.05 8.31
CA ILE A 162 -2.33 0.02 8.38
C ILE A 162 -2.78 -1.21 7.61
N TYR A 163 -4.00 -1.69 7.87
CA TYR A 163 -4.59 -2.84 7.19
C TYR A 163 -4.63 -2.64 5.67
N PHE A 164 -5.05 -1.47 5.21
CA PHE A 164 -5.06 -1.13 3.80
C PHE A 164 -3.66 -1.15 3.19
N SER A 165 -2.69 -0.56 3.88
CA SER A 165 -1.31 -0.48 3.40
C SER A 165 -0.69 -1.88 3.28
N ILE A 166 -1.02 -2.78 4.20
CA ILE A 166 -0.66 -4.21 4.14
C ILE A 166 -1.34 -4.88 2.94
N MET A 167 -2.65 -4.71 2.78
CA MET A 167 -3.41 -5.30 1.67
C MET A 167 -2.89 -4.85 0.30
N LEU A 168 -2.52 -3.57 0.16
CA LEU A 168 -1.98 -3.01 -1.07
C LEU A 168 -0.59 -3.59 -1.39
N ARG A 169 0.25 -3.84 -0.38
CA ARG A 169 1.54 -4.53 -0.56
C ARG A 169 1.35 -5.99 -0.96
N ALA A 170 0.42 -6.70 -0.32
CA ALA A 170 0.08 -8.07 -0.68
C ALA A 170 -0.44 -8.17 -2.13
N TYR A 171 -1.23 -7.19 -2.57
CA TYR A 171 -1.68 -7.09 -3.96
C TYR A 171 -0.51 -7.02 -4.94
N LEU A 172 0.43 -6.11 -4.67
CA LEU A 172 1.61 -5.90 -5.50
C LEU A 172 2.49 -7.14 -5.55
N ALA A 173 2.77 -7.76 -4.40
CA ALA A 173 3.57 -8.98 -4.34
C ALA A 173 2.96 -10.10 -5.22
N ARG A 174 1.64 -10.33 -5.10
CA ARG A 174 0.94 -11.31 -5.94
C ARG A 174 1.00 -10.97 -7.43
N ARG A 175 0.90 -9.69 -7.78
CA ARG A 175 0.93 -9.23 -9.17
C ARG A 175 2.33 -9.38 -9.77
N GLU A 176 3.38 -9.00 -9.05
CA GLU A 176 4.76 -9.20 -9.46
C GLU A 176 5.10 -10.68 -9.65
N HIS A 177 4.62 -11.53 -8.74
CA HIS A 177 4.75 -12.98 -8.88
C HIS A 177 4.11 -13.47 -10.18
N LYS A 178 2.85 -13.11 -10.46
CA LYS A 178 2.18 -13.49 -11.72
C LYS A 178 2.92 -12.99 -12.96
N ALA A 179 3.46 -11.78 -12.93
CA ALA A 179 4.25 -11.22 -14.04
C ALA A 179 5.54 -12.04 -14.28
N ARG A 180 6.28 -12.39 -13.22
CA ARG A 180 7.48 -13.24 -13.32
C ARG A 180 7.16 -14.63 -13.87
N PHE A 181 6.06 -15.24 -13.44
CA PHE A 181 5.63 -16.54 -13.96
C PHE A 181 5.25 -16.49 -15.43
N LYS A 182 4.58 -15.42 -15.86
CA LYS A 182 4.25 -15.23 -17.27
C LYS A 182 5.53 -15.10 -18.12
N ASN A 183 6.47 -14.24 -17.72
CA ASN A 183 7.73 -14.06 -18.44
C ASN A 183 8.53 -15.36 -18.56
N ARG A 184 8.54 -16.20 -17.51
CA ARG A 184 9.18 -17.53 -17.55
C ARG A 184 8.51 -18.49 -18.53
N ARG A 185 7.17 -18.48 -18.63
CA ARG A 185 6.46 -19.30 -19.62
C ARG A 185 6.76 -18.82 -21.04
N ASP A 186 6.76 -17.51 -21.25
CA ASP A 186 7.02 -16.92 -22.56
C ASP A 186 8.48 -17.20 -23.01
N SER A 187 9.45 -17.16 -22.10
CA SER A 187 10.85 -17.52 -22.40
C SER A 187 11.05 -19.02 -22.66
N LEU A 188 10.30 -19.89 -21.96
CA LEU A 188 10.33 -21.33 -22.21
C LEU A 188 9.68 -21.68 -23.54
N ALA A 189 8.59 -21.00 -23.90
CA ALA A 189 7.92 -21.18 -25.19
C ALA A 189 8.83 -20.75 -26.35
N SER A 190 9.52 -19.60 -26.25
CA SER A 190 10.45 -19.16 -27.30
C SER A 190 11.65 -20.09 -27.46
N THR A 191 12.18 -20.62 -26.34
CA THR A 191 13.29 -21.59 -26.38
C THR A 191 12.86 -22.92 -27.01
N ALA A 192 11.66 -23.43 -26.69
CA ALA A 192 11.14 -24.66 -27.28
C ALA A 192 10.92 -24.54 -28.80
N VAL A 193 10.44 -23.38 -29.28
CA VAL A 193 10.29 -23.11 -30.73
C VAL A 193 11.65 -23.09 -31.43
N PHE A 194 12.67 -22.46 -30.83
CA PHE A 194 14.02 -22.42 -31.40
C PHE A 194 14.65 -23.82 -31.51
N THR A 195 14.53 -24.65 -30.46
CA THR A 195 15.04 -26.03 -30.49
C THR A 195 14.37 -26.89 -31.56
N TYR A 196 13.09 -26.64 -31.86
CA TYR A 196 12.38 -27.36 -32.92
C TYR A 196 12.85 -26.93 -34.32
N SER A 197 13.08 -25.63 -34.54
CA SER A 197 13.60 -25.11 -35.83
C SER A 197 14.99 -25.66 -36.15
N VAL A 198 15.92 -25.62 -35.20
CA VAL A 198 17.31 -26.08 -35.41
C VAL A 198 17.39 -27.58 -35.71
N LYS A 199 16.45 -28.38 -35.18
CA LYS A 199 16.41 -29.82 -35.48
C LYS A 199 15.88 -30.12 -36.89
N SER A 200 15.06 -29.22 -37.46
CA SER A 200 14.55 -29.35 -38.84
C SER A 200 15.65 -29.16 -39.88
N ASP A 201 16.55 -28.20 -39.66
CA ASP A 201 17.59 -27.85 -40.64
C ASP A 201 18.71 -28.89 -40.75
N ASN A 202 18.90 -29.72 -39.72
CA ASN A 202 19.83 -30.85 -39.76
C ASN A 202 19.22 -32.14 -40.35
N LEU A 203 17.95 -32.12 -40.73
CA LEU A 203 17.21 -33.26 -41.30
C LEU A 203 16.86 -33.08 -42.79
N THR A 204 17.22 -31.96 -43.40
CA THR A 204 16.94 -31.65 -44.82
C THR A 204 17.74 -32.46 -45.84
N ASN A 205 18.54 -33.44 -45.43
CA ASN A 205 19.17 -34.41 -46.35
C ASN A 205 18.46 -35.77 -46.44
N ARG A 206 17.25 -35.93 -45.86
CA ARG A 206 16.38 -37.08 -46.12
C ARG A 206 14.95 -36.63 -46.37
N SER A 207 14.57 -36.66 -47.64
CA SER A 207 13.18 -36.51 -48.10
C SER A 207 12.30 -37.61 -47.49
N TYR A 208 11.69 -37.30 -46.35
CA TYR A 208 10.50 -38.01 -45.88
C TYR A 208 9.41 -36.96 -45.73
N SER A 209 8.49 -36.96 -46.71
CA SER A 209 7.17 -36.36 -46.60
C SER A 209 6.41 -37.09 -45.48
N MET A 210 6.69 -36.76 -44.23
CA MET A 210 5.87 -37.18 -43.11
C MET A 210 4.80 -36.14 -42.83
N ASP A 211 3.57 -36.62 -42.96
CA ASP A 211 2.31 -35.92 -42.83
C ASP A 211 2.16 -35.27 -41.43
N PHE A 212 2.52 -33.98 -41.36
CA PHE A 212 2.61 -33.19 -40.12
C PHE A 212 1.25 -33.06 -39.40
N GLU A 213 0.13 -33.18 -40.12
CA GLU A 213 -1.22 -33.21 -39.55
C GLU A 213 -1.45 -34.45 -38.65
N SER A 214 -0.81 -35.59 -38.95
CA SER A 214 -0.98 -36.82 -38.17
C SER A 214 -0.29 -36.76 -36.81
N LEU A 215 0.82 -36.01 -36.69
CA LEU A 215 1.54 -35.80 -35.43
C LEU A 215 0.84 -34.76 -34.55
N LEU A 216 0.28 -33.70 -35.14
CA LEU A 216 -0.54 -32.72 -34.41
C LEU A 216 -1.82 -33.34 -33.82
N LYS A 217 -2.44 -34.31 -34.51
CA LYS A 217 -3.59 -35.07 -33.95
C LYS A 217 -3.22 -36.01 -32.79
N LYS A 218 -1.95 -36.43 -32.67
CA LYS A 218 -1.50 -37.35 -31.61
C LYS A 218 -1.08 -36.64 -30.32
N ILE A 219 -0.77 -35.35 -30.40
CA ILE A 219 -0.60 -34.48 -29.23
C ILE A 219 -2.00 -34.03 -28.78
N LYS A 220 -2.81 -34.98 -28.27
CA LYS A 220 -3.93 -34.61 -27.41
C LYS A 220 -3.32 -33.84 -26.24
N PRO A 221 -3.72 -32.57 -25.99
CA PRO A 221 -3.28 -31.87 -24.80
C PRO A 221 -3.75 -32.72 -23.62
N LYS A 222 -2.80 -33.44 -23.02
CA LYS A 222 -3.01 -34.13 -21.75
C LYS A 222 -3.37 -33.00 -20.81
N SER A 223 -4.65 -32.93 -20.48
CA SER A 223 -5.25 -31.88 -19.68
C SER A 223 -4.35 -31.64 -18.48
N LEU A 224 -3.57 -30.56 -18.54
CA LEU A 224 -2.79 -30.08 -17.41
C LEU A 224 -3.77 -29.38 -16.46
N SER A 225 -4.75 -30.17 -16.00
CA SER A 225 -5.55 -29.93 -14.81
C SER A 225 -4.66 -30.19 -13.60
N SER A 226 -3.57 -29.45 -13.50
CA SER A 226 -2.93 -29.25 -12.21
C SER A 226 -3.80 -28.25 -11.47
N ALA A 227 -4.64 -28.77 -10.59
CA ALA A 227 -5.21 -27.99 -9.50
C ALA A 227 -4.08 -27.14 -8.86
N PRO A 228 -4.32 -25.87 -8.51
CA PRO A 228 -3.31 -25.06 -7.85
C PRO A 228 -2.91 -25.77 -6.55
N SER A 229 -1.68 -26.27 -6.50
CA SER A 229 -1.19 -27.05 -5.37
C SER A 229 -1.14 -26.14 -4.13
N GLN A 230 -1.62 -26.64 -2.99
CA GLN A 230 -1.57 -25.97 -1.68
C GLN A 230 -0.16 -25.47 -1.30
N ARG A 231 0.89 -25.99 -1.94
CA ARG A 231 2.27 -25.50 -1.83
C ARG A 231 2.43 -24.01 -2.18
N SER A 232 1.57 -23.47 -3.05
CA SER A 232 1.57 -22.03 -3.38
C SER A 232 1.04 -21.15 -2.25
N GLU A 233 0.24 -21.68 -1.33
CA GLU A 233 -0.20 -20.92 -0.14
C GLU A 233 0.84 -20.96 0.97
N GLU A 234 1.54 -22.07 1.17
CA GLU A 234 2.69 -22.15 2.10
C GLU A 234 3.84 -21.25 1.64
N ASP A 235 4.18 -21.24 0.34
CA ASP A 235 5.22 -20.37 -0.19
C ASP A 235 4.83 -18.88 -0.12
N ALA A 236 3.54 -18.57 -0.28
CA ALA A 236 3.03 -17.21 -0.11
C ALA A 236 3.01 -16.78 1.37
N ALA A 237 2.71 -17.70 2.29
CA ALA A 237 2.74 -17.46 3.73
C ALA A 237 4.19 -17.32 4.24
N ALA A 238 5.12 -18.11 3.73
CA ALA A 238 6.55 -18.00 4.03
C ALA A 238 7.15 -16.68 3.51
N ALA A 239 6.82 -16.29 2.26
CA ALA A 239 7.21 -14.99 1.72
C ALA A 239 6.60 -13.82 2.51
N TYR A 240 5.41 -14.01 3.09
CA TYR A 240 4.77 -13.01 3.94
C TYR A 240 5.45 -12.90 5.32
N ALA A 241 5.82 -14.04 5.94
CA ALA A 241 6.56 -14.08 7.20
C ALA A 241 7.96 -13.45 7.07
N GLU A 242 8.64 -13.65 5.94
CA GLU A 242 9.92 -13.00 5.63
C GLU A 242 9.77 -11.47 5.40
N PHE A 243 8.60 -11.02 4.90
CA PHE A 243 8.34 -9.59 4.68
C PHE A 243 7.95 -8.82 5.95
N VAL A 244 7.34 -9.47 6.94
CA VAL A 244 7.01 -8.86 8.23
C VAL A 244 8.26 -8.65 9.11
N SER A 245 9.33 -9.42 8.90
CA SER A 245 10.61 -9.29 9.60
C SER A 245 11.59 -8.29 8.95
N LEU A 246 11.20 -7.67 7.83
CA LEU A 246 12.07 -6.81 7.00
C LEU A 246 12.27 -5.32 7.41
N PRO A 247 11.75 -4.72 8.51
CA PRO A 247 12.04 -3.32 8.82
C PRO A 247 13.55 -3.00 9.00
N SER A 248 14.41 -4.00 9.25
CA SER A 248 15.84 -3.79 9.53
C SER A 248 16.77 -3.89 8.30
N ILE A 249 16.35 -4.53 7.20
CA ILE A 249 17.26 -4.79 6.05
C ILE A 249 17.25 -3.64 5.04
N ALA A 250 16.14 -2.90 4.92
CA ALA A 250 16.08 -1.69 4.10
C ALA A 250 17.07 -0.59 4.57
N TYR A 251 17.38 -0.55 5.88
CA TYR A 251 18.41 0.34 6.43
C TYR A 251 19.84 -0.12 6.06
N LYS A 252 20.07 -1.42 5.89
CA LYS A 252 21.38 -1.99 5.56
C LYS A 252 21.74 -1.88 4.08
N GLN A 253 20.76 -1.93 3.17
CA GLN A 253 20.99 -1.75 1.73
C GLN A 253 21.21 -0.28 1.34
N ASN A 254 20.56 0.68 2.01
CA ASN A 254 20.80 2.11 1.76
C ASN A 254 22.22 2.55 2.21
N LYS A 255 22.78 1.93 3.25
CA LYS A 255 24.15 2.17 3.72
C LYS A 255 25.25 1.61 2.80
N ARG A 256 24.91 0.66 1.92
CA ARG A 256 25.87 0.06 0.98
C ARG A 256 25.96 0.84 -0.34
N ASN A 257 24.88 1.50 -0.77
CA ASN A 257 24.90 2.39 -1.94
C ASN A 257 25.52 3.77 -1.66
N THR A 258 25.46 4.29 -0.42
CA THR A 258 26.11 5.56 -0.06
C THR A 258 27.64 5.46 0.02
N ARG A 259 28.21 4.26 0.26
CA ARG A 259 29.68 4.07 0.21
C ARG A 259 30.27 4.09 -1.20
N HIS A 260 29.50 3.66 -2.20
CA HIS A 260 29.95 3.71 -3.59
C HIS A 260 29.80 5.10 -4.23
N MET A 261 29.00 5.99 -3.62
CA MET A 261 28.86 7.36 -4.12
C MET A 261 29.94 8.30 -3.55
N HIS A 262 30.44 8.05 -2.34
CA HIS A 262 31.58 8.80 -1.79
C HIS A 262 32.92 8.50 -2.50
N THR A 263 33.14 7.26 -2.95
CA THR A 263 34.38 6.90 -3.68
C THR A 263 34.47 7.48 -5.08
N SER A 264 33.36 8.00 -5.65
CA SER A 264 33.35 8.65 -6.96
C SER A 264 33.47 10.18 -6.88
N ILE A 265 33.31 10.78 -5.69
CA ILE A 265 33.50 12.23 -5.49
C ILE A 265 34.97 12.53 -5.18
N ASP A 266 35.64 11.67 -4.41
CA ASP A 266 37.07 11.84 -4.10
C ASP A 266 37.98 11.68 -5.34
N ALA A 267 37.52 10.97 -6.38
CA ALA A 267 38.26 10.82 -7.64
C ALA A 267 38.07 11.99 -8.63
N VAL A 268 37.18 12.94 -8.34
CA VAL A 268 36.96 14.14 -9.18
C VAL A 268 37.66 15.37 -8.58
N LEU A 269 37.94 15.37 -7.28
CA LEU A 269 38.62 16.47 -6.58
C LEU A 269 40.15 16.46 -6.70
N GLU A 270 40.78 15.39 -7.19
CA GLU A 270 42.23 15.36 -7.46
C GLU A 270 42.63 15.90 -8.86
N THR A 271 41.67 16.38 -9.65
CA THR A 271 41.93 16.92 -11.01
C THR A 271 41.79 18.45 -11.13
N GLU A 272 41.55 19.18 -10.04
CA GLU A 272 41.29 20.63 -10.07
C GLU A 272 42.37 21.50 -9.40
N GLU A 273 43.57 20.97 -9.10
CA GLU A 273 44.63 21.72 -8.41
C GLU A 273 45.77 22.28 -9.30
N ASP A 274 45.61 22.31 -10.63
CA ASP A 274 46.72 22.67 -11.54
C ASP A 274 46.42 23.81 -12.54
N ILE A 275 45.48 24.71 -12.23
CA ILE A 275 45.24 25.91 -13.06
C ILE A 275 44.91 27.13 -12.20
N THR A 276 45.92 27.73 -11.55
CA THR A 276 45.94 29.18 -11.29
C THR A 276 47.38 29.66 -11.21
N ASP A 277 48.00 29.87 -12.36
CA ASP A 277 49.15 30.75 -12.46
C ASP A 277 49.12 31.43 -13.84
N TYR A 278 48.33 32.49 -13.97
CA TYR A 278 48.48 33.48 -15.05
C TYR A 278 47.77 34.79 -14.69
N SER A 279 48.60 35.79 -14.40
CA SER A 279 48.53 37.20 -14.85
C SER A 279 47.43 38.16 -14.38
N ALA A 280 47.94 39.24 -13.76
CA ALA A 280 47.64 40.67 -13.93
C ALA A 280 46.34 41.26 -13.34
#